data_AF-A0A812WIW2-F1
#
_entry.id   AF-A0A812WIW2-F1
#
_cell.length_a   1.000
_cell.length_b   1.000
_cell.length_c   1.000
_cell.angle_alpha   90.00
_cell.angle_beta   90.00
_cell.angle_gamma   90.00
#
_symmetry.space_group_name_H-M   'P 1'
#
loop_
_entity.id
_entity.type
_entity.pdbx_description
1 polymer ?
#
loop_
_entity_poly.entity_id
_entity_poly.type
_entity_poly.pdbx_seq_one_letter_code
_entity_poly.pdbx_strand_id
1 'polypeptide(L)'
;MSRAGEQEMIADPEDEAEKEAHAAAELLSRAAAASTALAEQLPAALRRARAAEMEAQRLRQSLAEAETKIAGIQAQQLRLAEGLLGEIKQRDAELALLRAAASAAAAARPADAEASEASLQASLPVEAAAPVVLEDDGPLGLEFDRSGTAKVVLNVAPQRTALAAGDEVISVNGLSARNLSWEEFDNAMANRPVVLTLEKQPESRTTPSGGLANRVKSLSAWTRQAAKAAARELEAAMTDLQEPPPEFFSQDLPFPEDLSTIDASASSTSEAALPEADDAEARNRPFYELVRSSMVEAAAHGTSEEAFERWLRQFHNERDDEWFANNRTRVYNVPPPRSVPASALGLF
;
A
#
# COMPACT_ATOMS: atom_id res chain seq x y z
N MET A 1 10.00 89.97 32.61
CA MET A 1 9.32 89.86 31.30
C MET A 1 10.33 90.23 30.22
N SER A 2 11.09 89.25 29.72
CA SER A 2 12.02 89.45 28.61
C SER A 2 11.47 88.69 27.41
N ARG A 3 10.99 89.44 26.41
CA ARG A 3 10.60 88.89 25.10
C ARG A 3 11.89 88.44 24.41
N ALA A 4 12.09 87.13 24.31
CA ALA A 4 13.00 86.57 23.34
C ALA A 4 12.49 86.98 21.95
N GLY A 5 13.26 87.80 21.25
CA GLY A 5 12.96 88.19 19.88
C GLY A 5 13.15 86.98 18.97
N GLU A 6 12.04 86.49 18.43
CA GLU A 6 12.04 85.59 17.27
C GLU A 6 12.65 86.37 16.11
N GLN A 7 13.96 86.20 15.93
CA GLN A 7 14.68 86.65 14.75
C GLN A 7 14.36 85.63 13.65
N GLU A 8 13.21 85.84 13.02
CA GLU A 8 12.76 85.11 11.84
C GLU A 8 13.77 85.39 10.72
N MET A 9 14.79 84.53 10.61
CA MET A 9 15.73 84.57 9.51
C MET A 9 14.93 84.23 8.25
N ILE A 10 14.60 85.26 7.49
CA ILE A 10 14.02 85.14 6.15
C ILE A 10 15.07 84.39 5.32
N ALA A 11 14.83 83.10 5.08
CA ALA A 11 15.62 82.33 4.14
C ALA A 11 15.52 82.99 2.77
N ASP A 12 16.64 83.13 2.08
CA ASP A 12 16.67 83.65 0.72
C ASP A 12 15.88 82.67 -0.17
N PRO A 13 14.81 83.09 -0.86
CA PRO A 13 14.01 82.20 -1.70
C PRO A 13 14.83 81.53 -2.81
N GLU A 14 15.98 82.09 -3.20
CA GLU A 14 16.89 81.46 -4.16
C GLU A 14 17.56 80.20 -3.57
N ASP A 15 17.97 80.22 -2.29
CA ASP A 15 18.57 79.06 -1.60
C ASP A 15 17.58 77.90 -1.43
N GLU A 16 16.29 78.20 -1.23
CA GLU A 16 15.23 77.18 -1.15
C GLU A 16 14.97 76.55 -2.52
N ALA A 17 14.89 77.35 -3.58
CA ALA A 17 14.72 76.86 -4.94
C ALA A 17 15.90 75.98 -5.40
N GLU A 18 17.14 76.32 -5.04
CA GLU A 18 18.31 75.50 -5.35
C GLU A 18 18.30 74.17 -4.60
N LYS A 19 17.90 74.15 -3.32
CA LYS A 19 17.74 72.91 -2.54
C LYS A 19 16.68 72.01 -3.13
N GLU A 20 15.54 72.58 -3.53
CA GLU A 20 14.47 71.83 -4.20
C GLU A 20 14.91 71.27 -5.55
N ALA A 21 15.62 72.06 -6.35
CA ALA A 21 16.17 71.61 -7.63
C ALA A 21 17.19 70.48 -7.45
N HIS A 22 18.06 70.56 -6.43
CA HIS A 22 19.02 69.50 -6.12
C HIS A 22 18.31 68.22 -5.66
N ALA A 23 17.31 68.33 -4.78
CA ALA A 23 16.52 67.19 -4.34
C ALA A 23 15.76 66.51 -5.51
N ALA A 24 15.21 67.31 -6.43
CA ALA A 24 14.56 66.81 -7.63
C ALA A 24 15.56 66.10 -8.56
N ALA A 25 16.76 66.66 -8.75
CA ALA A 25 17.82 66.04 -9.55
C ALA A 25 18.30 64.71 -8.95
N GLU A 26 18.48 64.62 -7.63
CA GLU A 26 18.81 63.37 -6.95
C GLU A 26 17.72 62.30 -7.14
N LEU A 27 16.45 62.68 -7.00
CA LEU A 27 15.32 61.76 -7.19
C LEU A 27 15.32 61.22 -8.63
N LEU A 28 15.47 62.09 -9.63
CA LEU A 28 15.54 61.69 -11.03
C LEU A 28 16.76 60.78 -11.30
N SER A 29 17.91 61.06 -10.70
CA SER A 29 19.09 60.21 -10.82
C SER A 29 18.87 58.83 -10.22
N ARG A 30 18.21 58.73 -9.05
CA ARG A 30 17.87 57.44 -8.43
C ARG A 30 16.85 56.68 -9.27
N ALA A 31 15.86 57.37 -9.82
CA ALA A 31 14.87 56.77 -10.71
C ALA A 31 15.51 56.21 -12.00
N ALA A 32 16.46 56.95 -12.59
CA ALA A 32 17.21 56.51 -13.77
C ALA A 32 18.13 55.31 -13.46
N ALA A 33 18.76 55.28 -12.28
CA ALA A 33 19.56 54.13 -11.85
C ALA A 33 18.69 52.88 -11.66
N ALA A 34 17.52 53.03 -11.02
CA ALA A 34 16.57 51.94 -10.83
C ALA A 34 16.01 51.41 -12.16
N SER A 35 15.68 52.29 -13.11
CA SER A 35 15.19 51.88 -14.43
C SER A 35 16.25 51.14 -15.23
N THR A 36 17.51 51.55 -15.14
CA THR A 36 18.64 50.87 -15.79
C THR A 36 18.87 49.48 -15.20
N ALA A 37 18.90 49.37 -13.86
CA ALA A 37 19.04 48.08 -13.19
C ALA A 37 17.89 47.10 -13.54
N LEU A 38 16.66 47.61 -13.65
CA LEU A 38 15.51 46.80 -14.07
C LEU A 38 15.62 46.39 -15.54
N ALA A 39 16.09 47.29 -16.41
CA ALA A 39 16.30 46.99 -17.83
C ALA A 39 17.34 45.88 -18.05
N GLU A 40 18.39 45.81 -17.21
CA GLU A 40 19.39 44.74 -17.27
C GLU A 40 18.83 43.38 -16.80
N GLN A 41 17.92 43.37 -15.83
CA GLN A 41 17.32 42.13 -15.30
C GLN A 41 16.17 41.59 -16.16
N LEU A 42 15.46 42.46 -16.89
CA LEU A 42 14.27 42.10 -17.67
C LEU A 42 14.50 40.95 -18.68
N PRO A 43 15.59 40.92 -19.48
CA PRO A 43 15.81 39.82 -20.42
C PRO A 43 16.02 38.46 -19.75
N ALA A 44 16.68 38.43 -18.58
CA ALA A 44 16.87 37.21 -17.82
C ALA A 44 15.55 36.73 -17.19
N ALA A 45 14.72 37.65 -16.68
CA ALA A 45 13.39 37.34 -16.18
C ALA A 45 12.48 36.79 -17.30
N LEU A 46 12.48 37.41 -18.48
CA LEU A 46 11.70 36.95 -19.64
C LEU A 46 12.15 35.57 -20.14
N ARG A 47 13.45 35.25 -20.12
CA ARG A 47 13.95 33.91 -20.45
C ARG A 47 13.47 32.86 -19.45
N ARG A 48 13.53 33.16 -18.15
CA ARG A 48 12.99 32.26 -17.10
C ARG A 48 11.49 32.05 -17.25
N ALA A 49 10.73 33.11 -17.52
CA ALA A 49 9.29 33.01 -17.75
C ALA A 49 8.95 32.12 -18.96
N ARG A 50 9.67 32.28 -20.08
CA ARG A 50 9.49 31.42 -21.27
C ARG A 50 9.87 29.97 -21.01
N ALA A 51 10.95 29.71 -20.27
CA ALA A 51 11.35 28.35 -19.91
C ALA A 51 10.28 27.68 -19.04
N ALA A 52 9.75 28.39 -18.04
CA ALA A 52 8.65 27.90 -17.20
C ALA A 52 7.37 27.65 -18.02
N GLU A 53 7.05 28.50 -19.00
CA GLU A 53 5.89 28.30 -19.88
C GLU A 53 6.04 27.04 -20.74
N MET A 54 7.23 26.80 -21.32
CA MET A 54 7.51 25.59 -22.09
C MET A 54 7.42 24.33 -21.23
N GLU A 55 7.93 24.37 -20.00
CA GLU A 55 7.82 23.26 -19.06
C GLU A 55 6.36 23.00 -18.66
N ALA A 56 5.58 24.05 -18.38
CA ALA A 56 4.16 23.93 -18.11
C ALA A 56 3.39 23.31 -19.29
N GLN A 57 3.75 23.66 -20.53
CA GLN A 57 3.17 23.04 -21.73
C GLN A 57 3.53 21.55 -21.83
N ARG A 58 4.79 21.19 -21.58
CA ARG A 58 5.25 19.79 -21.56
C ARG A 58 4.50 18.97 -20.50
N LEU A 59 4.34 19.49 -19.29
CA LEU A 59 3.61 18.82 -18.22
C LEU A 59 2.13 18.65 -18.57
N ARG A 60 1.49 19.64 -19.21
CA ARG A 60 0.11 19.52 -19.69
C ARG A 60 -0.04 18.42 -20.74
N GLN A 61 0.91 18.30 -21.67
CA GLN A 61 0.91 17.22 -22.66
C GLN A 61 1.05 15.85 -22.00
N SER A 62 2.02 15.71 -21.08
CA SER A 62 2.23 14.47 -20.33
C SER A 62 1.01 14.08 -19.48
N LEU A 63 0.34 15.05 -18.87
CA LEU A 63 -0.90 14.83 -18.14
C LEU A 63 -2.03 14.36 -19.06
N ALA A 64 -2.21 14.99 -20.22
CA ALA A 64 -3.22 14.56 -21.19
C ALA A 64 -2.96 13.13 -21.70
N GLU A 65 -1.69 12.77 -21.96
CA GLU A 65 -1.31 11.40 -22.32
C GLU A 65 -1.65 10.41 -21.19
N ALA A 66 -1.33 10.74 -19.94
CA ALA A 66 -1.67 9.91 -18.79
C ALA A 66 -3.19 9.73 -18.64
N GLU A 67 -3.98 10.79 -18.81
CA GLU A 67 -5.44 10.73 -18.77
C GLU A 67 -6.00 9.80 -19.85
N THR A 68 -5.48 9.88 -21.08
CA THR A 68 -5.91 8.98 -22.17
C THR A 68 -5.57 7.51 -21.88
N LYS A 69 -4.41 7.23 -21.26
CA LYS A 69 -4.03 5.87 -20.84
C LYS A 69 -4.95 5.34 -19.75
N ILE A 70 -5.27 6.16 -18.73
CA ILE A 70 -6.20 5.79 -17.66
C ILE A 70 -7.58 5.47 -18.24
N ALA A 71 -8.09 6.31 -19.15
CA ALA A 71 -9.37 6.07 -19.81
C ALA A 71 -9.35 4.75 -20.61
N GLY A 72 -8.23 4.43 -21.27
CA GLY A 72 -8.04 3.15 -21.98
C GLY A 72 -8.11 1.94 -21.05
N ILE A 73 -7.42 1.98 -19.91
CA ILE A 73 -7.43 0.91 -18.91
C ILE A 73 -8.84 0.73 -18.33
N GLN A 74 -9.53 1.83 -18.00
CA GLN A 74 -10.90 1.77 -17.49
C GLN A 74 -11.87 1.15 -18.50
N ALA A 75 -11.75 1.51 -19.79
CA ALA A 75 -12.55 0.91 -20.85
C ALA A 75 -12.28 -0.60 -21.00
N GLN A 76 -11.02 -1.04 -20.85
CA GLN A 76 -10.67 -2.45 -20.87
C GLN A 76 -11.26 -3.20 -19.66
N GLN A 77 -11.16 -2.64 -18.46
CA GLN A 77 -11.74 -3.24 -17.25
C GLN A 77 -13.26 -3.40 -17.39
N LEU A 78 -13.94 -2.38 -17.93
CA LEU A 78 -15.38 -2.44 -18.14
C LEU A 78 -15.75 -3.54 -19.16
N ARG A 79 -15.01 -3.66 -20.26
CA ARG A 79 -15.21 -4.75 -21.24
C ARG A 79 -15.00 -6.13 -20.63
N LEU A 80 -13.97 -6.31 -19.79
CA LEU A 80 -13.72 -7.57 -19.09
C LEU A 80 -14.86 -7.90 -18.11
N ALA A 81 -15.33 -6.90 -17.35
CA ALA A 81 -16.44 -7.06 -16.42
C ALA A 81 -17.75 -7.45 -17.14
N GLU A 82 -18.04 -6.81 -18.27
CA GLU A 82 -19.20 -7.15 -19.11
C GLU A 82 -19.08 -8.57 -19.67
N GLY A 83 -17.89 -8.98 -20.13
CA GLY A 83 -17.62 -10.34 -20.59
C GLY A 83 -17.85 -11.40 -19.51
N LEU A 84 -17.27 -11.19 -18.32
CA LEU A 84 -17.45 -12.08 -17.16
C LEU A 84 -18.92 -12.18 -16.74
N LEU A 85 -19.65 -11.05 -16.72
CA LEU A 85 -21.07 -11.06 -16.38
C LEU A 85 -21.90 -11.85 -17.41
N GLY A 86 -21.54 -11.77 -18.69
CA GLY A 86 -22.14 -12.56 -19.75
C GLY A 86 -21.93 -14.07 -19.54
N GLU A 87 -20.70 -14.48 -19.23
CA GLU A 87 -20.36 -15.87 -18.94
C GLU A 87 -21.07 -16.42 -17.70
N ILE A 88 -21.16 -15.63 -16.63
CA ILE A 88 -21.89 -16.02 -15.41
C ILE A 88 -23.36 -16.29 -15.75
N LYS A 89 -24.01 -15.39 -16.51
CA LYS A 89 -25.41 -15.57 -16.93
C LYS A 89 -25.59 -16.82 -17.79
N GLN A 90 -24.65 -17.11 -18.69
CA GLN A 90 -24.68 -18.34 -19.48
C GLN A 90 -24.60 -19.57 -18.58
N ARG A 91 -23.67 -19.58 -17.61
CA ARG A 91 -23.49 -20.69 -16.67
C ARG A 91 -24.69 -20.88 -15.76
N ASP A 92 -25.32 -19.80 -15.32
CA ASP A 92 -26.56 -19.87 -14.53
C ASP A 92 -27.70 -20.50 -15.33
N ALA A 93 -27.82 -20.16 -16.63
CA ALA A 93 -28.80 -20.81 -17.51
C ALA A 93 -28.51 -22.30 -17.73
N GLU A 94 -27.24 -22.69 -17.92
CA GLU A 94 -26.83 -24.09 -18.02
C GLU A 94 -27.14 -24.86 -16.72
N LEU A 95 -26.83 -24.29 -15.55
CA LEU A 95 -27.15 -24.88 -14.25
C LEU A 95 -28.66 -25.01 -14.02
N ALA A 96 -29.45 -24.03 -14.46
CA ALA A 96 -30.91 -24.10 -14.38
C ALA A 96 -31.46 -25.26 -15.24
N LEU A 97 -30.95 -25.44 -16.46
CA LEU A 97 -31.31 -26.58 -17.33
C LEU A 97 -30.92 -27.92 -16.71
N LEU A 98 -29.72 -28.03 -16.13
CA LEU A 98 -29.27 -29.25 -15.45
C LEU A 98 -30.14 -29.59 -14.24
N ARG A 99 -30.53 -28.60 -13.43
CA ARG A 99 -31.45 -28.79 -12.30
C ARG A 99 -32.83 -29.25 -12.76
N ALA A 100 -33.35 -28.66 -13.84
CA ALA A 100 -34.62 -29.07 -14.42
C ALA A 100 -34.57 -30.52 -14.93
N ALA A 101 -33.48 -30.90 -15.63
CA ALA A 101 -33.28 -32.27 -16.11
C ALA A 101 -33.14 -33.28 -14.96
N ALA A 102 -32.41 -32.93 -13.88
CA ALA A 102 -32.27 -33.79 -12.71
C ALA A 102 -33.61 -33.99 -11.98
N SER A 103 -34.42 -32.93 -11.86
CA SER A 103 -35.78 -33.00 -11.31
C SER A 103 -36.69 -33.90 -12.14
N ALA A 104 -36.65 -33.76 -13.47
CA ALA A 104 -37.41 -34.62 -14.38
C ALA A 104 -36.98 -36.10 -14.31
N ALA A 105 -35.66 -36.37 -14.21
CA ALA A 105 -35.13 -37.72 -14.05
C ALA A 105 -35.53 -38.35 -12.70
N ALA A 106 -35.58 -37.56 -11.63
CA ALA A 106 -36.06 -38.02 -10.33
C ALA A 106 -37.55 -38.38 -10.38
N ALA A 107 -38.37 -37.58 -11.06
CA ALA A 107 -39.80 -37.86 -11.24
C ALA A 107 -40.08 -39.09 -12.12
N ALA A 108 -39.18 -39.43 -13.05
CA ALA A 108 -39.32 -40.61 -13.91
C ALA A 108 -38.89 -41.93 -13.23
N ARG A 109 -38.36 -41.89 -12.01
CA ARG A 109 -37.89 -43.09 -11.30
C ARG A 109 -39.10 -43.89 -10.78
N PRO A 110 -39.32 -45.14 -11.25
CA PRO A 110 -40.48 -45.94 -10.88
C PRO A 110 -40.48 -46.28 -9.39
N ALA A 111 -41.65 -46.21 -8.76
CA ALA A 111 -41.88 -46.33 -7.32
C ALA A 111 -41.69 -47.75 -6.72
N ASP A 112 -41.18 -48.71 -7.50
CA ASP A 112 -41.16 -50.13 -7.11
C ASP A 112 -40.00 -50.52 -6.15
N ALA A 113 -39.33 -49.55 -5.52
CA ALA A 113 -38.18 -49.78 -4.63
C ALA A 113 -38.39 -49.32 -3.17
N GLU A 114 -39.62 -48.99 -2.74
CA GLU A 114 -39.89 -48.52 -1.35
C GLU A 114 -39.86 -49.63 -0.27
N ALA A 115 -39.59 -50.90 -0.62
CA ALA A 115 -39.70 -52.02 0.33
C ALA A 115 -38.42 -52.36 1.13
N SER A 116 -37.34 -51.55 1.13
CA SER A 116 -36.06 -51.94 1.76
C SER A 116 -35.29 -50.87 2.56
N GLU A 117 -35.91 -49.78 3.00
CA GLU A 117 -35.21 -48.75 3.81
C GLU A 117 -35.60 -48.69 5.31
N ALA A 118 -36.44 -49.59 5.81
CA ALA A 118 -36.93 -49.53 7.21
C ALA A 118 -36.01 -50.16 8.28
N SER A 119 -34.76 -50.58 7.99
CA SER A 119 -34.01 -51.50 8.88
C SER A 119 -32.63 -51.06 9.38
N LEU A 120 -32.27 -49.77 9.40
CA LEU A 120 -30.96 -49.33 9.92
C LEU A 120 -31.04 -48.08 10.81
N GLN A 121 -31.75 -48.18 11.94
CA GLN A 121 -31.58 -47.32 13.11
C GLN A 121 -31.17 -48.18 14.31
N ALA A 122 -29.92 -48.66 14.32
CA ALA A 122 -29.31 -49.27 15.49
C ALA A 122 -28.06 -48.47 15.83
N SER A 123 -28.17 -47.65 16.88
CA SER A 123 -27.10 -46.85 17.46
C SER A 123 -26.04 -47.76 18.07
N LEU A 124 -24.96 -48.01 17.33
CA LEU A 124 -23.77 -48.68 17.87
C LEU A 124 -22.94 -47.67 18.70
N PRO A 125 -22.29 -48.12 19.79
CA PRO A 125 -21.39 -47.29 20.57
C PRO A 125 -20.22 -46.86 19.67
N VAL A 126 -20.07 -45.55 19.51
CA VAL A 126 -18.98 -44.91 18.76
C VAL A 126 -17.65 -45.35 19.39
N GLU A 127 -16.94 -46.21 18.68
CA GLU A 127 -15.59 -46.66 19.02
C GLU A 127 -14.67 -45.44 19.02
N ALA A 128 -14.30 -44.98 20.22
CA ALA A 128 -13.46 -43.80 20.39
C ALA A 128 -12.12 -44.03 19.68
N ALA A 129 -11.92 -43.30 18.58
CA ALA A 129 -10.73 -43.43 17.74
C ALA A 129 -9.46 -43.08 18.53
N ALA A 130 -8.36 -43.73 18.19
CA ALA A 130 -7.06 -43.50 18.82
C ALA A 130 -6.61 -42.03 18.67
N PRO A 131 -6.04 -41.42 19.73
CA PRO A 131 -5.54 -40.05 19.65
C PRO A 131 -4.31 -39.96 18.73
N VAL A 132 -4.31 -38.99 17.83
CA VAL A 132 -3.20 -38.65 16.93
C VAL A 132 -2.42 -37.49 17.56
N VAL A 133 -1.14 -37.71 17.87
CA VAL A 133 -0.25 -36.68 18.44
C VAL A 133 0.58 -36.05 17.33
N LEU A 134 0.59 -34.72 17.27
CA LEU A 134 1.31 -33.92 16.29
C LEU A 134 2.36 -33.08 17.02
N GLU A 135 3.62 -33.50 16.90
CA GLU A 135 4.75 -32.90 17.63
C GLU A 135 5.54 -31.87 16.82
N ASP A 136 5.35 -31.81 15.49
CA ASP A 136 6.18 -30.94 14.63
C ASP A 136 6.00 -29.44 14.94
N ASP A 137 7.13 -28.73 15.12
CA ASP A 137 7.20 -27.27 15.31
C ASP A 137 6.88 -26.45 14.03
N GLY A 138 6.51 -27.13 12.94
CA GLY A 138 6.16 -26.52 11.66
C GLY A 138 4.66 -26.27 11.46
N PRO A 139 4.28 -25.68 10.30
CA PRO A 139 2.89 -25.64 9.87
C PRO A 139 2.33 -27.07 9.77
N LEU A 140 1.18 -27.31 10.39
CA LEU A 140 0.57 -28.66 10.47
C LEU A 140 0.20 -29.24 9.11
N GLY A 141 0.09 -28.40 8.07
CA GLY A 141 -0.33 -28.82 6.73
C GLY A 141 -1.75 -29.35 6.68
N LEU A 142 -2.62 -28.89 7.59
CA LEU A 142 -4.03 -29.24 7.66
C LEU A 142 -4.87 -28.02 7.29
N GLU A 143 -5.77 -28.19 6.33
CA GLU A 143 -6.78 -27.19 6.01
C GLU A 143 -8.15 -27.69 6.48
N PHE A 144 -8.95 -26.82 7.09
CA PHE A 144 -10.26 -27.18 7.63
C PHE A 144 -11.40 -26.44 6.92
N ASP A 145 -12.57 -27.06 6.85
CA ASP A 145 -13.78 -26.43 6.32
C ASP A 145 -14.34 -25.41 7.31
N ARG A 146 -14.22 -24.12 6.97
CA ARG A 146 -14.72 -23.00 7.79
C ARG A 146 -16.19 -22.64 7.54
N SER A 147 -16.87 -23.31 6.62
CA SER A 147 -18.27 -23.01 6.29
C SER A 147 -19.26 -23.46 7.37
N GLY A 148 -18.84 -24.36 8.25
CA GLY A 148 -19.67 -24.94 9.30
C GLY A 148 -19.10 -24.80 10.70
N THR A 149 -19.86 -25.32 11.67
CA THR A 149 -19.42 -25.46 13.06
C THR A 149 -18.50 -26.67 13.26
N ALA A 150 -18.71 -27.73 12.48
CA ALA A 150 -17.87 -28.94 12.47
C ALA A 150 -16.48 -28.64 11.88
N LYS A 151 -15.44 -29.22 12.50
CA LYS A 151 -14.04 -29.01 12.16
C LYS A 151 -13.56 -30.15 11.26
N VAL A 152 -14.02 -30.15 10.00
CA VAL A 152 -13.72 -31.21 9.02
C VAL A 152 -12.43 -30.89 8.27
N VAL A 153 -11.54 -31.88 8.17
CA VAL A 153 -10.28 -31.77 7.43
C VAL A 153 -10.57 -31.76 5.93
N LEU A 154 -10.20 -30.69 5.22
CA LEU A 154 -10.33 -30.57 3.76
C LEU A 154 -9.12 -31.09 3.01
N ASN A 155 -7.93 -30.86 3.56
CA ASN A 155 -6.67 -31.18 2.92
C ASN A 155 -5.62 -31.53 3.97
N VAL A 156 -4.78 -32.51 3.64
CA VAL A 156 -3.72 -33.03 4.51
C VAL A 156 -2.44 -33.07 3.68
N ALA A 157 -1.38 -32.44 4.19
CA ALA A 157 -0.06 -32.54 3.59
C ALA A 157 0.39 -34.01 3.53
N PRO A 158 1.09 -34.43 2.45
CA PRO A 158 1.38 -35.84 2.17
C PRO A 158 2.25 -36.55 3.22
N GLN A 159 2.88 -35.79 4.12
CA GLN A 159 3.73 -36.32 5.18
C GLN A 159 2.94 -36.90 6.37
N ARG A 160 1.62 -36.71 6.43
CA ARG A 160 0.77 -37.12 7.56
C ARG A 160 -0.18 -38.23 7.17
N THR A 161 0.30 -39.47 7.23
CA THR A 161 -0.45 -40.66 6.79
C THR A 161 -1.59 -41.08 7.72
N ALA A 162 -1.68 -40.50 8.93
CA ALA A 162 -2.70 -40.85 9.92
C ALA A 162 -4.02 -40.09 9.76
N LEU A 163 -4.05 -39.05 8.91
CA LEU A 163 -5.18 -38.15 8.70
C LEU A 163 -5.63 -38.20 7.25
N ALA A 164 -6.94 -38.25 7.02
CA ALA A 164 -7.52 -38.16 5.69
C ALA A 164 -8.38 -36.90 5.54
N ALA A 165 -8.46 -36.38 4.31
CA ALA A 165 -9.47 -35.38 3.98
C ALA A 165 -10.87 -35.99 4.15
N GLY A 166 -11.72 -35.34 4.93
CA GLY A 166 -13.05 -35.79 5.31
C GLY A 166 -13.18 -36.18 6.79
N ASP A 167 -12.07 -36.40 7.50
CA ASP A 167 -12.10 -36.70 8.93
C ASP A 167 -12.61 -35.48 9.74
N GLU A 168 -13.49 -35.72 10.72
CA GLU A 168 -13.98 -34.68 11.63
C GLU A 168 -13.14 -34.68 12.90
N VAL A 169 -12.63 -33.51 13.32
CA VAL A 169 -11.97 -33.39 14.61
C VAL A 169 -13.03 -33.37 15.71
N ILE A 170 -13.01 -34.36 16.60
CA ILE A 170 -13.91 -34.47 17.75
C ILE A 170 -13.35 -33.66 18.93
N SER A 171 -12.06 -33.79 19.20
CA SER A 171 -11.40 -33.07 20.30
C SER A 171 -9.96 -32.68 19.98
N VAL A 172 -9.52 -31.57 20.57
CA VAL A 172 -8.15 -31.02 20.51
C VAL A 172 -7.65 -30.85 21.94
N ASN A 173 -6.55 -31.51 22.30
CA ASN A 173 -5.95 -31.47 23.64
C ASN A 173 -6.97 -31.80 24.76
N GLY A 174 -7.90 -32.73 24.48
CA GLY A 174 -8.96 -33.13 25.40
C GLY A 174 -10.19 -32.19 25.44
N LEU A 175 -10.16 -31.06 24.73
CA LEU A 175 -11.30 -30.14 24.62
C LEU A 175 -12.16 -30.52 23.41
N SER A 176 -13.48 -30.55 23.57
CA SER A 176 -14.42 -30.86 22.48
C SER A 176 -14.37 -29.79 21.38
N ALA A 177 -13.96 -30.17 20.18
CA ALA A 177 -13.78 -29.26 19.04
C ALA A 177 -15.09 -28.63 18.56
N ARG A 178 -16.24 -29.30 18.81
CA ARG A 178 -17.58 -28.77 18.49
C ARG A 178 -17.98 -27.59 19.38
N ASN A 179 -17.43 -27.51 20.58
CA ASN A 179 -17.73 -26.45 21.55
C ASN A 179 -16.74 -25.28 21.48
N LEU A 180 -15.67 -25.40 20.69
CA LEU A 180 -14.69 -24.33 20.49
C LEU A 180 -15.11 -23.43 19.34
N SER A 181 -15.01 -22.12 19.55
CA SER A 181 -15.00 -21.17 18.44
C SER A 181 -13.80 -21.43 17.53
N TRP A 182 -13.82 -20.90 16.30
CA TRP A 182 -12.70 -21.07 15.37
C TRP A 182 -11.40 -20.45 15.90
N GLU A 183 -11.47 -19.32 16.60
CA GLU A 183 -10.30 -18.68 17.22
C GLU A 183 -9.72 -19.53 18.36
N GLU A 184 -10.57 -20.06 19.25
CA GLU A 184 -10.12 -20.94 20.32
C GLU A 184 -9.56 -22.26 19.78
N PHE A 185 -10.15 -22.77 18.70
CA PHE A 185 -9.66 -23.96 18.01
C PHE A 185 -8.28 -23.70 17.39
N ASP A 186 -8.09 -22.59 16.67
CA ASP A 186 -6.81 -22.21 16.09
C ASP A 186 -5.74 -22.01 17.19
N ASN A 187 -6.11 -21.40 18.32
CA ASN A 187 -5.23 -21.26 19.50
C ASN A 187 -4.88 -22.61 20.14
N ALA A 188 -5.84 -23.50 20.30
CA ALA A 188 -5.61 -24.85 20.83
C ALA A 188 -4.68 -25.66 19.89
N MET A 189 -4.85 -25.46 18.58
CA MET A 189 -4.00 -26.02 17.52
C MET A 189 -2.63 -25.35 17.42
N ALA A 190 -2.39 -24.20 18.04
CA ALA A 190 -1.06 -23.57 18.08
C ALA A 190 -0.18 -24.12 19.22
N ASN A 191 -0.81 -24.60 20.30
CA ASN A 191 -0.10 -25.15 21.46
C ASN A 191 0.43 -26.56 21.17
N ARG A 192 1.74 -26.68 20.96
CA ARG A 192 2.44 -27.96 20.74
C ARG A 192 2.82 -28.63 22.07
N PRO A 193 2.76 -29.97 22.18
CA PRO A 193 2.25 -30.93 21.19
C PRO A 193 0.71 -30.90 21.10
N VAL A 194 0.17 -31.16 19.90
CA VAL A 194 -1.29 -31.18 19.68
C VAL A 194 -1.78 -32.63 19.67
N VAL A 195 -2.76 -32.94 20.51
CA VAL A 195 -3.42 -34.25 20.57
C VAL A 195 -4.82 -34.15 19.96
N LEU A 196 -5.05 -34.81 18.83
CA LEU A 196 -6.33 -34.83 18.14
C LEU A 196 -7.04 -36.16 18.32
N THR A 197 -8.34 -36.12 18.62
CA THR A 197 -9.22 -37.29 18.47
C THR A 197 -10.13 -37.04 17.29
N LEU A 198 -10.13 -37.95 16.31
CA LEU A 198 -10.84 -37.75 15.04
C LEU A 198 -11.93 -38.80 14.86
N GLU A 199 -13.07 -38.39 14.31
CA GLU A 199 -14.07 -39.30 13.80
C GLU A 199 -13.69 -39.61 12.35
N LYS A 200 -13.21 -40.84 12.12
CA LYS A 200 -13.01 -41.32 10.77
C LYS A 200 -14.36 -41.36 10.07
N GLN A 201 -14.47 -40.66 8.95
CA GLN A 201 -15.68 -40.76 8.15
C GLN A 201 -15.80 -42.23 7.70
N PRO A 202 -16.94 -42.92 7.93
CA PRO A 202 -17.08 -44.30 7.50
C PRO A 202 -16.88 -44.37 5.99
N GLU A 203 -15.84 -45.07 5.56
CA GLU A 203 -15.45 -45.24 4.15
C GLU A 203 -16.60 -45.80 3.27
N SER A 204 -17.69 -46.28 3.87
CA SER A 204 -18.84 -46.90 3.20
C SER A 204 -19.92 -45.94 2.67
N ARG A 205 -19.76 -44.62 2.81
CA ARG A 205 -20.67 -43.63 2.18
C ARG A 205 -20.01 -42.78 1.09
N THR A 206 -19.02 -43.33 0.39
CA THR A 206 -18.72 -42.92 -0.99
C THR A 206 -19.88 -43.32 -1.91
N THR A 207 -21.04 -42.70 -1.73
CA THR A 207 -21.99 -42.56 -2.83
C THR A 207 -21.27 -41.77 -3.93
N PRO A 208 -21.40 -42.12 -5.23
CA PRO A 208 -20.79 -41.39 -6.35
C PRO A 208 -21.38 -39.98 -6.57
N SER A 209 -21.86 -39.31 -5.51
CA SER A 209 -22.23 -37.90 -5.50
C SER A 209 -21.01 -36.96 -5.55
N GLY A 210 -19.79 -37.51 -5.41
CA GLY A 210 -18.52 -36.77 -5.52
C GLY A 210 -18.15 -36.24 -6.91
N GLY A 211 -18.91 -36.58 -7.97
CA GLY A 211 -18.65 -36.10 -9.33
C GLY A 211 -18.91 -34.59 -9.52
N LEU A 212 -19.82 -33.99 -8.73
CA LEU A 212 -20.10 -32.56 -8.79
C LEU A 212 -19.24 -31.75 -7.82
N ALA A 213 -18.98 -32.25 -6.60
CA ALA A 213 -18.11 -31.57 -5.64
C ALA A 213 -16.66 -31.47 -6.15
N ASN A 214 -16.13 -32.51 -6.80
CA ASN A 214 -14.80 -32.45 -7.42
C ASN A 214 -14.76 -31.55 -8.67
N ARG A 215 -15.86 -31.41 -9.41
CA ARG A 215 -15.97 -30.44 -10.53
C ARG A 215 -16.05 -29.00 -10.04
N VAL A 216 -16.79 -28.73 -8.96
CA VAL A 216 -16.85 -27.40 -8.31
C VAL A 216 -15.50 -27.05 -7.67
N LYS A 217 -14.77 -28.02 -7.09
CA LYS A 217 -13.38 -27.83 -6.63
C LYS A 217 -12.39 -27.61 -7.79
N SER A 218 -12.60 -28.23 -8.96
CA SER A 218 -11.81 -27.90 -10.15
C SER A 218 -12.09 -26.49 -10.67
N LEU A 219 -13.32 -25.97 -10.49
CA LEU A 219 -13.69 -24.61 -10.85
C LEU A 219 -13.07 -23.57 -9.92
N SER A 220 -12.98 -23.83 -8.61
CA SER A 220 -12.31 -22.91 -7.67
C SER A 220 -10.79 -22.91 -7.86
N ALA A 221 -10.19 -24.06 -8.20
CA ALA A 221 -8.79 -24.13 -8.61
C ALA A 221 -8.54 -23.37 -9.93
N TRP A 222 -9.42 -23.56 -10.93
CA TRP A 222 -9.31 -22.88 -12.23
C TRP A 222 -9.51 -21.37 -12.11
N THR A 223 -10.50 -20.89 -11.35
CA THR A 223 -10.69 -19.44 -11.13
C THR A 223 -9.52 -18.83 -10.36
N ARG A 224 -8.93 -19.54 -9.40
CA ARG A 224 -7.73 -19.06 -8.70
C ARG A 224 -6.51 -19.01 -9.61
N GLN A 225 -6.40 -19.94 -10.57
CA GLN A 225 -5.33 -19.96 -11.57
C GLN A 225 -5.53 -18.90 -12.66
N ALA A 226 -6.77 -18.69 -13.12
CA ALA A 226 -7.15 -17.64 -14.06
C ALA A 226 -6.99 -16.25 -13.44
N ALA A 227 -7.37 -16.05 -12.18
CA ALA A 227 -7.14 -14.82 -11.44
C ALA A 227 -5.64 -14.54 -11.26
N LYS A 228 -4.80 -15.56 -10.98
CA LYS A 228 -3.34 -15.41 -10.95
C LYS A 228 -2.74 -15.09 -12.32
N ALA A 229 -3.26 -15.65 -13.40
CA ALA A 229 -2.83 -15.33 -14.75
C ALA A 229 -3.19 -13.89 -15.13
N ALA A 230 -4.42 -13.47 -14.84
CA ALA A 230 -4.88 -12.09 -15.05
C ALA A 230 -4.10 -11.09 -14.18
N ALA A 231 -3.79 -11.45 -12.93
CA ALA A 231 -2.95 -10.62 -12.05
C ALA A 231 -1.52 -10.48 -12.59
N ARG A 232 -0.94 -11.54 -13.17
CA ARG A 232 0.38 -11.46 -13.82
C ARG A 232 0.37 -10.63 -15.10
N GLU A 233 -0.69 -10.69 -15.91
CA GLU A 233 -0.81 -9.81 -17.07
C GLU A 233 -0.98 -8.34 -16.65
N LEU A 234 -1.77 -8.10 -15.59
CA LEU A 234 -1.91 -6.76 -15.01
C LEU A 234 -0.56 -6.26 -14.46
N GLU A 235 0.18 -7.10 -13.74
CA GLU A 235 1.50 -6.77 -13.20
C GLU A 235 2.51 -6.52 -14.32
N ALA A 236 2.50 -7.32 -15.40
CA ALA A 236 3.32 -7.09 -16.58
C ALA A 236 2.97 -5.76 -17.26
N ALA A 237 1.68 -5.45 -17.43
CA ALA A 237 1.23 -4.18 -17.99
C ALA A 237 1.56 -2.98 -17.09
N MET A 238 1.52 -3.14 -15.77
CA MET A 238 1.96 -2.12 -14.82
C MET A 238 3.48 -1.94 -14.84
N THR A 239 4.25 -3.00 -15.07
CA THR A 239 5.71 -2.94 -15.19
C THR A 239 6.11 -2.22 -16.47
N ASP A 240 5.40 -2.45 -17.58
CA ASP A 240 5.55 -1.72 -18.85
C ASP A 240 5.23 -0.22 -18.71
N LEU A 241 4.31 0.13 -17.79
CA LEU A 241 4.00 1.52 -17.43
C LEU A 241 5.01 2.16 -16.47
N GLN A 242 5.80 1.35 -15.77
CA GLN A 242 6.79 1.79 -14.79
C GLN A 242 8.21 1.85 -15.37
N GLU A 243 8.37 1.54 -16.67
CA GLU A 243 9.60 1.84 -17.37
C GLU A 243 9.79 3.37 -17.32
N PRO A 244 10.81 3.87 -16.58
CA PRO A 244 11.04 5.29 -16.48
C PRO A 244 11.24 5.79 -17.92
N PRO A 245 10.67 6.96 -18.29
CA PRO A 245 10.88 7.50 -19.62
C PRO A 245 12.39 7.47 -19.85
N PRO A 246 12.86 6.90 -20.98
CA PRO A 246 14.29 6.76 -21.24
C PRO A 246 14.89 8.11 -20.95
N GLU A 247 15.86 8.16 -20.05
CA GLU A 247 16.55 9.39 -19.65
C GLU A 247 17.06 10.04 -20.92
N PHE A 248 16.23 10.89 -21.51
CA PHE A 248 16.47 11.51 -22.78
C PHE A 248 17.44 12.62 -22.45
N PHE A 249 18.71 12.24 -22.49
CA PHE A 249 19.85 13.12 -22.64
C PHE A 249 19.82 14.29 -21.63
N SER A 250 20.61 14.15 -20.58
CA SER A 250 21.51 15.24 -20.20
C SER A 250 22.42 15.54 -21.41
N GLN A 251 21.85 16.16 -22.45
CA GLN A 251 22.61 16.78 -23.51
C GLN A 251 23.33 17.92 -22.83
N ASP A 252 24.63 17.74 -22.70
CA ASP A 252 25.65 18.76 -22.48
C ASP A 252 25.16 20.12 -22.99
N LEU A 253 24.54 20.90 -22.10
CA LEU A 253 24.47 22.32 -22.29
C LEU A 253 25.90 22.80 -22.05
N PRO A 254 26.58 23.36 -23.06
CA PRO A 254 27.93 23.89 -22.87
C PRO A 254 27.83 25.01 -21.84
N PHE A 255 28.30 24.74 -20.63
CA PHE A 255 28.59 25.78 -19.66
C PHE A 255 29.69 26.66 -20.27
N PRO A 256 29.46 27.98 -20.46
CA PRO A 256 30.54 28.87 -20.87
C PRO A 256 31.56 28.94 -19.72
N GLU A 257 32.76 28.39 -19.94
CA GLU A 257 33.86 28.35 -18.97
C GLU A 257 34.55 29.71 -18.72
N ASP A 258 34.11 30.80 -19.36
CA ASP A 258 34.76 32.12 -19.23
C ASP A 258 33.98 33.09 -18.33
N LEU A 259 34.00 32.84 -17.01
CA LEU A 259 33.80 33.89 -15.99
C LEU A 259 34.72 33.63 -14.77
N SER A 260 36.01 33.42 -15.03
CA SER A 260 37.04 33.61 -14.00
C SER A 260 37.39 35.10 -13.87
N THR A 261 37.42 35.59 -12.64
CA THR A 261 37.96 36.89 -12.17
C THR A 261 36.93 38.00 -11.90
N ILE A 262 36.10 37.81 -10.86
CA ILE A 262 35.67 38.95 -10.02
C ILE A 262 35.86 38.55 -8.56
N ASP A 263 36.60 39.39 -7.86
CA ASP A 263 37.05 39.27 -6.48
C ASP A 263 35.96 38.82 -5.50
N ALA A 264 36.33 37.83 -4.68
CA ALA A 264 35.58 37.39 -3.52
C ALA A 264 35.61 38.49 -2.44
N SER A 265 34.60 39.36 -2.47
CA SER A 265 34.17 40.11 -1.29
C SER A 265 32.94 39.43 -0.72
N ALA A 266 33.06 38.99 0.52
CA ALA A 266 32.06 38.24 1.28
C ALA A 266 30.66 38.87 1.17
N SER A 267 29.75 38.18 0.49
CA SER A 267 28.33 38.49 0.51
C SER A 267 27.56 37.20 0.73
N SER A 268 27.09 37.05 1.97
CA SER A 268 26.15 36.05 2.46
C SER A 268 25.01 35.88 1.44
N THR A 269 25.14 34.87 0.57
CA THR A 269 24.12 34.55 -0.41
C THR A 269 23.02 33.83 0.34
N SER A 270 21.95 34.57 0.63
CA SER A 270 20.70 33.99 1.11
C SER A 270 20.23 32.99 0.08
N GLU A 271 20.35 31.72 0.45
CA GLU A 271 19.69 30.57 -0.15
C GLU A 271 18.19 30.89 -0.21
N ALA A 272 17.76 31.37 -1.38
CA ALA A 272 16.36 31.63 -1.67
C ALA A 272 15.69 30.25 -1.78
N ALA A 273 15.20 29.79 -0.64
CA ALA A 273 14.36 28.62 -0.48
C ALA A 273 13.30 28.57 -1.58
N LEU A 274 13.32 27.49 -2.37
CA LEU A 274 12.21 27.11 -3.23
C LEU A 274 11.00 26.84 -2.31
N PRO A 275 9.93 27.66 -2.35
CA PRO A 275 8.87 27.61 -1.34
C PRO A 275 7.95 26.39 -1.42
N GLU A 276 8.20 25.43 -2.33
CA GLU A 276 7.32 24.27 -2.52
C GLU A 276 7.85 22.96 -1.89
N ALA A 277 9.16 22.83 -1.66
CA ALA A 277 9.72 21.64 -1.02
C ALA A 277 9.41 21.61 0.49
N ASP A 278 9.44 22.78 1.14
CA ASP A 278 9.14 22.94 2.56
C ASP A 278 7.68 22.59 2.89
N ASP A 279 6.75 22.80 1.96
CA ASP A 279 5.33 22.51 2.15
C ASP A 279 5.03 21.00 2.15
N ALA A 280 5.78 20.20 1.39
CA ALA A 280 5.64 18.74 1.42
C ALA A 280 6.19 18.15 2.73
N GLU A 281 7.30 18.68 3.22
CA GLU A 281 7.90 18.23 4.48
C GLU A 281 7.07 18.67 5.69
N ALA A 282 6.54 19.90 5.67
CA ALA A 282 5.64 20.42 6.69
C ALA A 282 4.32 19.62 6.80
N ARG A 283 3.73 19.21 5.67
CA ARG A 283 2.53 18.35 5.66
C ARG A 283 2.80 16.93 6.18
N ASN A 284 4.02 16.43 6.00
CA ASN A 284 4.42 15.10 6.47
C ASN A 284 5.03 15.11 7.89
N ARG A 285 5.15 16.28 8.53
CA ARG A 285 5.73 16.44 9.87
C ARG A 285 5.08 15.54 10.94
N PRO A 286 3.73 15.39 11.01
CA PRO A 286 3.10 14.51 11.99
C PRO A 286 3.49 13.04 11.79
N PHE A 287 3.68 12.60 10.54
CA PHE A 287 4.13 11.25 10.22
C PHE A 287 5.60 11.03 10.65
N TYR A 288 6.48 12.00 10.35
CA TYR A 288 7.88 11.91 10.75
C TYR A 288 8.07 11.98 12.27
N GLU A 289 7.20 12.68 12.99
CA GLU A 289 7.19 12.69 14.46
C GLU A 289 6.73 11.34 15.02
N LEU A 290 5.70 10.73 14.43
CA LEU A 290 5.21 9.39 14.81
C LEU A 290 6.27 8.29 14.58
N VAL A 291 6.95 8.32 13.42
CA VAL A 291 8.03 7.38 13.14
C VAL A 291 9.17 7.62 14.13
N ARG A 292 9.58 8.87 14.37
CA ARG A 292 10.65 9.18 15.33
C ARG A 292 10.30 8.77 16.76
N SER A 293 9.09 9.03 17.25
CA SER A 293 8.71 8.63 18.61
C SER A 293 8.72 7.12 18.78
N SER A 294 8.18 6.37 17.81
CA SER A 294 8.20 4.91 17.80
C SER A 294 9.63 4.35 17.72
N MET A 295 10.49 4.96 16.91
CA MET A 295 11.91 4.57 16.83
C MET A 295 12.68 4.84 18.13
N VAL A 296 12.42 5.96 18.82
CA VAL A 296 13.05 6.26 20.12
C VAL A 296 12.61 5.25 21.18
N GLU A 297 11.33 4.88 21.20
CA GLU A 297 10.79 3.87 22.10
C GLU A 297 11.42 2.49 21.84
N ALA A 298 11.59 2.10 20.58
CA ALA A 298 12.29 0.88 20.21
C ALA A 298 13.79 0.92 20.54
N ALA A 299 14.45 2.06 20.32
CA ALA A 299 15.87 2.24 20.63
C ALA A 299 16.17 2.14 22.14
N ALA A 300 15.19 2.45 23.01
CA ALA A 300 15.31 2.22 24.45
C ALA A 300 15.48 0.73 24.82
N HIS A 301 15.08 -0.18 23.92
CA HIS A 301 15.25 -1.63 24.08
C HIS A 301 16.55 -2.17 23.45
N GLY A 302 17.36 -1.30 22.82
CA GLY A 302 18.65 -1.62 22.22
C GLY A 302 18.89 -0.87 20.91
N THR A 303 20.14 -0.50 20.65
CA THR A 303 20.56 0.22 19.42
C THR A 303 21.22 -0.68 18.38
N SER A 304 21.09 -2.00 18.51
CA SER A 304 21.64 -2.94 17.52
C SER A 304 20.84 -2.88 16.21
N GLU A 305 21.51 -3.18 15.10
CA GLU A 305 20.88 -3.32 13.78
C GLU A 305 19.73 -4.33 13.81
N GLU A 306 19.89 -5.43 14.57
CA GLU A 306 18.82 -6.42 14.80
C GLU A 306 17.60 -5.85 15.54
N ALA A 307 17.79 -4.90 16.46
CA ALA A 307 16.68 -4.24 17.15
C ALA A 307 15.90 -3.32 16.20
N PHE A 308 16.61 -2.62 15.31
CA PHE A 308 15.99 -1.80 14.26
C PHE A 308 15.21 -2.64 13.24
N GLU A 309 15.77 -3.77 12.78
CA GLU A 309 15.05 -4.68 11.89
C GLU A 309 13.81 -5.30 12.56
N ARG A 310 13.90 -5.62 13.86
CA ARG A 310 12.76 -6.16 14.61
C ARG A 310 11.66 -5.11 14.77
N TRP A 311 12.04 -3.85 15.02
CA TRP A 311 11.12 -2.72 15.01
C TRP A 311 10.47 -2.51 13.64
N LEU A 312 11.24 -2.53 12.54
CA LEU A 312 10.67 -2.42 11.20
C LEU A 312 9.61 -3.51 10.95
N ARG A 313 9.92 -4.77 11.28
CA ARG A 313 8.96 -5.88 11.13
C ARG A 313 7.71 -5.69 11.99
N GLN A 314 7.85 -5.22 13.23
CA GLN A 314 6.73 -5.00 14.13
C GLN A 314 5.88 -3.80 13.71
N PHE A 315 6.53 -2.68 13.36
CA PHE A 315 5.90 -1.47 12.82
C PHE A 315 5.15 -1.74 11.51
N HIS A 316 5.64 -2.69 10.69
CA HIS A 316 4.95 -3.18 9.50
C HIS A 316 3.82 -4.16 9.81
N ASN A 317 3.97 -5.07 10.77
CA ASN A 317 2.91 -6.03 11.12
C ASN A 317 1.69 -5.39 11.80
N GLU A 318 1.88 -4.28 12.51
CA GLU A 318 0.79 -3.54 13.16
C GLU A 318 -0.04 -2.70 12.18
N ARG A 319 0.39 -2.61 10.91
CA ARG A 319 -0.31 -1.85 9.86
C ARG A 319 -0.57 -2.72 8.64
N ASP A 320 -1.69 -2.49 7.96
CA ASP A 320 -2.05 -3.29 6.80
C ASP A 320 -1.16 -3.02 5.57
N ASP A 321 -1.22 -3.93 4.60
CA ASP A 321 -0.46 -3.85 3.35
C ASP A 321 -0.80 -2.58 2.55
N GLU A 322 -2.04 -2.09 2.66
CA GLU A 322 -2.53 -0.89 1.98
C GLU A 322 -1.88 0.39 2.55
N TRP A 323 -1.73 0.46 3.87
CA TRP A 323 -0.97 1.51 4.53
C TRP A 323 0.51 1.49 4.13
N PHE A 324 1.12 0.30 4.05
CA PHE A 324 2.51 0.15 3.64
C PHE A 324 2.73 0.62 2.19
N ALA A 325 1.88 0.20 1.24
CA ALA A 325 1.97 0.62 -0.15
C ALA A 325 1.94 2.15 -0.30
N ASN A 326 1.10 2.83 0.49
CA ASN A 326 0.96 4.28 0.47
C ASN A 326 2.10 5.05 1.17
N ASN A 327 2.91 4.38 2.02
CA ASN A 327 3.88 5.06 2.88
C ASN A 327 5.32 4.51 2.79
N ARG A 328 5.61 3.45 2.02
CA ARG A 328 6.93 2.80 2.02
C ARG A 328 8.08 3.77 1.75
N THR A 329 7.94 4.63 0.74
CA THR A 329 8.99 5.60 0.37
C THR A 329 9.23 6.63 1.47
N ARG A 330 8.22 6.96 2.27
CA ARG A 330 8.34 7.87 3.42
C ARG A 330 9.06 7.23 4.58
N VAL A 331 8.85 5.93 4.83
CA VAL A 331 9.52 5.16 5.88
C VAL A 331 11.02 5.02 5.58
N TYR A 332 11.38 4.66 4.35
CA TYR A 332 12.80 4.49 3.95
C TYR A 332 13.59 5.80 3.91
N ASN A 333 12.91 6.94 3.76
CA ASN A 333 13.54 8.25 3.77
C ASN A 333 13.77 8.81 5.19
N VAL A 334 13.26 8.15 6.24
CA VAL A 334 13.57 8.57 7.61
C VAL A 334 15.01 8.18 7.92
N PRO A 335 15.92 9.15 8.17
CA PRO A 335 17.29 8.82 8.48
C PRO A 335 17.32 7.98 9.78
N PRO A 336 18.10 6.90 9.83
CA PRO A 336 18.23 6.11 11.04
C PRO A 336 18.71 7.01 12.19
N PRO A 337 18.27 6.76 13.44
CA PRO A 337 18.71 7.52 14.60
C PRO A 337 20.21 7.38 14.65
N ARG A 338 20.90 8.47 14.30
CA ARG A 338 22.35 8.55 14.41
C ARG A 338 22.66 8.25 15.87
N SER A 339 23.57 7.32 16.12
CA SER A 339 24.08 7.03 17.46
C SER A 339 24.56 8.36 18.06
N VAL A 340 23.74 8.97 18.89
CA VAL A 340 24.12 10.19 19.60
C VAL A 340 25.24 9.73 20.53
N PRO A 341 26.47 10.24 20.39
CA PRO A 341 27.56 9.82 21.26
C PRO A 341 27.11 10.09 22.70
N ALA A 342 27.31 9.10 23.60
CA ALA A 342 26.86 9.16 24.99
C ALA A 342 27.30 10.47 25.70
N SER A 343 28.37 11.09 25.23
CA SER A 343 28.89 12.39 25.65
C SER A 343 27.93 13.58 25.46
N ALA A 344 26.95 13.49 24.56
CA ALA A 344 25.99 14.57 24.27
C ALA A 344 24.72 14.51 25.14
N LEU A 345 24.52 13.44 25.92
CA LEU A 345 23.34 13.29 26.79
C LEU A 345 23.50 13.90 28.18
N GLY A 346 24.61 14.59 28.47
CA GLY A 346 24.73 15.46 29.65
C GLY A 346 24.36 14.79 30.98
N LEU A 347 24.56 13.48 31.10
CA LEU A 347 24.42 12.74 32.35
C LEU A 347 25.80 12.71 33.00
N PHE A 348 26.07 13.74 33.80
CA PHE A 348 27.05 13.71 34.89
C PHE A 348 26.37 13.31 36.19
#